data_AF-A0A938VIY9-F1
#
_entry.id   AF-A0A938VIY9-F1
#
_cell.length_a   1.000
_cell.length_b   1.000
_cell.length_c   1.000
_cell.angle_alpha   90.00
_cell.angle_beta   90.00
_cell.angle_gamma   90.00
#
_symmetry.space_group_name_H-M   'P 1'
#
loop_
_entity.id
_entity.type
_entity.pdbx_description
1 polymer ?
#
loop_
_entity_poly.entity_id
_entity_poly.type
_entity_poly.pdbx_seq_one_letter_code
_entity_poly.pdbx_strand_id
1 'polypeptide(L)'
;MKLLSKIFSFVFIAALLFSCTLPAQPAEEPAPQVEAVDTVAPTATVNAIVAPITAEALTQAAPRTPTATPAFDTYEVSVPAAACWMDSGVSVKTGQRVTIYASGIGNTNGGVEGSNSDPNGQQYICGAIECPVQGVGYGSLVAKLGSQKPFFVGTYFEFTASENGTLSFTVNDWECEDNSGAFELKINVD
;
A
#
# COMPACT_ATOMS: atom_id res chain seq x y z
N MET A 1 3.51 -3.98 64.82
CA MET A 1 2.36 -4.04 65.75
C MET A 1 1.65 -2.71 65.66
N LYS A 2 0.38 -2.69 65.17
CA LYS A 2 -0.51 -1.51 65.01
C LYS A 2 -0.08 -0.53 63.90
N LEU A 3 -0.93 0.04 63.05
CA LEU A 3 -2.38 0.01 62.90
C LEU A 3 -2.73 0.47 61.47
N LEU A 4 -3.87 -0.03 60.96
CA LEU A 4 -4.56 0.37 59.74
C LEU A 4 -4.73 1.89 59.58
N SER A 5 -4.73 2.37 58.33
CA SER A 5 -5.77 3.28 57.86
C SER A 5 -5.85 3.27 56.33
N LYS A 6 -6.84 2.53 55.81
CA LYS A 6 -7.32 2.62 54.43
C LYS A 6 -8.21 3.85 54.36
N ILE A 7 -7.81 4.88 53.62
CA ILE A 7 -8.71 5.98 53.27
C ILE A 7 -9.37 5.62 51.94
N PHE A 8 -10.58 5.11 52.06
CA PHE A 8 -11.59 5.06 51.00
C PHE A 8 -11.91 6.51 50.61
N SER A 9 -11.40 6.98 49.47
CA SER A 9 -11.90 8.21 48.85
C SER A 9 -12.89 7.82 47.77
N PHE A 10 -14.16 7.71 48.18
CA PHE A 10 -15.33 7.72 47.31
C PHE A 10 -15.37 9.07 46.59
N VAL A 11 -14.84 9.14 45.37
CA VAL A 11 -15.13 10.25 44.47
C VAL A 11 -16.45 9.93 43.79
N PHE A 12 -17.46 10.72 44.15
CA PHE A 12 -18.80 10.73 43.60
C PHE A 12 -18.74 10.83 42.07
N ILE A 13 -19.27 9.80 41.41
CA ILE A 13 -19.63 9.81 39.99
C ILE A 13 -20.79 10.79 39.84
N ALA A 14 -20.49 12.02 39.40
CA ALA A 14 -21.51 12.93 38.90
C ALA A 14 -21.91 12.45 37.50
N ALA A 15 -23.00 11.69 37.43
CA ALA A 15 -23.67 11.33 36.18
C ALA A 15 -24.28 12.62 35.56
N LEU A 16 -23.50 13.29 34.72
CA LEU A 16 -23.99 14.33 33.83
C LEU A 16 -24.83 13.64 32.75
N LEU A 17 -26.15 13.78 32.88
CA LEU A 17 -27.13 13.46 31.86
C LEU A 17 -26.90 14.38 30.67
N PHE A 18 -26.07 13.94 29.73
CA PHE A 18 -25.94 14.57 28.43
C PHE A 18 -27.18 14.19 27.62
N SER A 19 -28.14 15.11 27.53
CA SER A 19 -29.26 14.99 26.61
C SER A 19 -28.71 14.93 25.18
N CYS A 20 -28.67 13.72 24.63
CA CYS A 20 -28.31 13.46 23.25
C CYS A 20 -29.44 14.00 22.36
N THR A 21 -29.36 15.27 21.95
CA THR A 21 -30.20 15.79 20.88
C THR A 21 -29.61 15.29 19.57
N LEU A 22 -30.19 14.21 19.02
CA LEU A 22 -29.85 13.73 17.68
C LEU A 22 -30.11 14.85 16.66
N PRO A 23 -29.14 15.23 15.81
CA PRO A 23 -29.44 16.05 14.65
C PRO A 23 -30.39 15.29 13.71
N ALA A 24 -31.41 15.99 13.22
CA ALA A 24 -32.34 15.46 12.24
C ALA A 24 -31.57 14.96 11.01
N GLN A 25 -31.74 13.69 10.65
CA GLN A 25 -31.22 13.15 9.39
C GLN A 25 -31.82 13.94 8.22
N PRO A 26 -31.01 14.40 7.25
CA PRO A 26 -31.53 14.91 5.99
C PRO A 26 -32.33 13.81 5.29
N ALA A 27 -33.46 14.20 4.69
CA ALA A 27 -34.35 13.30 3.98
C ALA A 27 -33.57 12.48 2.94
N GLU A 28 -33.67 11.16 3.05
CA GLU A 28 -33.10 10.20 2.12
C GLU A 28 -33.86 10.35 0.78
N GLU A 29 -33.21 10.94 -0.21
CA GLU A 29 -33.69 11.03 -1.58
C GLU A 29 -33.81 9.62 -2.15
N PRO A 30 -34.96 9.21 -2.73
CA PRO A 30 -35.13 7.86 -3.24
C PRO A 30 -34.12 7.58 -4.35
N ALA A 31 -33.31 6.54 -4.15
CA ALA A 31 -32.34 6.07 -5.13
C ALA A 31 -33.00 5.83 -6.51
N PRO A 32 -32.36 6.24 -7.61
CA PRO A 32 -32.87 5.95 -8.95
C PRO A 32 -32.91 4.44 -9.16
N GLN A 33 -34.08 3.92 -9.52
CA GLN A 33 -34.28 2.54 -9.95
C GLN A 33 -33.50 2.34 -11.25
N VAL A 34 -32.35 1.67 -11.18
CA VAL A 34 -31.61 1.25 -12.38
C VAL A 34 -32.35 0.06 -12.97
N GLU A 35 -33.10 0.30 -14.04
CA GLU A 35 -33.75 -0.73 -14.84
C GLU A 35 -32.69 -1.73 -15.36
N ALA A 36 -32.96 -3.02 -15.17
CA ALA A 36 -32.13 -4.10 -15.65
C ALA A 36 -32.02 -4.04 -17.18
N VAL A 37 -30.83 -3.72 -17.69
CA VAL A 37 -30.53 -3.79 -19.12
C VAL A 37 -30.39 -5.27 -19.51
N ASP A 38 -31.34 -5.71 -20.34
CA ASP A 38 -31.37 -7.00 -21.00
C ASP A 38 -30.01 -7.37 -21.61
N THR A 39 -29.50 -8.52 -21.20
CA THR A 39 -28.36 -9.21 -21.81
C THR A 39 -28.71 -9.67 -23.22
N VAL A 40 -28.30 -8.92 -24.24
CA VAL A 40 -28.29 -9.40 -25.62
C VAL A 40 -26.92 -10.01 -25.93
N ALA A 41 -26.89 -11.34 -26.04
CA ALA A 41 -25.73 -12.09 -26.50
C ALA A 41 -25.38 -11.71 -27.96
N PRO A 42 -24.11 -11.46 -28.31
CA PRO A 42 -23.72 -11.30 -29.70
C PRO A 42 -23.56 -12.67 -30.36
N THR A 43 -24.56 -13.09 -31.14
CA THR A 43 -24.38 -14.14 -32.16
C THR A 43 -23.57 -13.56 -33.31
N ALA A 44 -22.25 -13.65 -33.22
CA ALA A 44 -21.36 -13.35 -34.33
C ALA A 44 -21.34 -14.53 -35.31
N THR A 45 -22.14 -14.45 -36.36
CA THR A 45 -22.03 -15.33 -37.53
C THR A 45 -20.76 -14.96 -38.30
N VAL A 46 -19.68 -15.72 -38.12
CA VAL A 46 -18.48 -15.59 -38.94
C VAL A 46 -18.73 -16.28 -40.28
N ASN A 47 -19.15 -15.50 -41.28
CA ASN A 47 -19.11 -15.91 -42.68
C ASN A 47 -17.64 -15.93 -43.13
N ALA A 48 -17.05 -17.12 -43.13
CA ALA A 48 -15.73 -17.35 -43.70
C ALA A 48 -15.79 -17.22 -45.23
N ILE A 49 -15.40 -16.05 -45.74
CA ILE A 49 -15.10 -15.83 -47.15
C ILE A 49 -13.72 -16.45 -47.40
N VAL A 50 -13.70 -17.71 -47.86
CA VAL A 50 -12.47 -18.40 -48.25
C VAL A 50 -12.05 -17.88 -49.62
N ALA A 51 -11.25 -16.83 -49.65
CA ALA A 51 -10.47 -16.49 -50.84
C ALA A 51 -9.30 -17.50 -50.96
N PRO A 52 -8.97 -18.02 -52.16
CA PRO A 52 -7.79 -18.84 -52.33
C PRO A 52 -6.56 -17.95 -52.20
N ILE A 53 -5.90 -18.01 -51.06
CA ILE A 53 -4.53 -17.53 -50.88
C ILE A 53 -3.62 -18.39 -51.76
N THR A 54 -3.27 -17.86 -52.94
CA THR A 54 -2.19 -18.38 -53.78
C THR A 54 -0.89 -18.41 -52.95
N ALA A 55 -0.19 -19.54 -52.97
CA ALA A 55 0.92 -19.90 -52.09
C ALA A 55 2.24 -19.11 -52.33
N GLU A 56 2.20 -17.96 -53.00
CA GLU A 56 3.41 -17.23 -53.44
C GLU A 56 3.88 -16.16 -52.46
N ALA A 57 3.15 -15.89 -51.37
CA ALA A 57 3.48 -14.82 -50.43
C ALA A 57 4.24 -15.26 -49.15
N LEU A 58 4.91 -16.42 -49.16
CA LEU A 58 5.60 -16.96 -47.95
C LEU A 58 7.12 -16.71 -47.90
N THR A 59 7.72 -15.99 -48.84
CA THR A 59 9.18 -16.03 -49.00
C THR A 59 9.95 -14.74 -48.66
N GLN A 60 9.41 -13.83 -47.85
CA GLN A 60 10.26 -12.76 -47.28
C GLN A 60 9.77 -12.17 -45.96
N ALA A 61 9.80 -12.98 -44.89
CA ALA A 61 9.92 -12.43 -43.55
C ALA A 61 11.42 -12.20 -43.26
N ALA A 62 11.87 -10.95 -43.30
CA ALA A 62 13.21 -10.59 -42.82
C ALA A 62 13.37 -11.04 -41.34
N PRO A 63 14.57 -11.48 -40.91
CA PRO A 63 14.82 -11.79 -39.51
C PRO A 63 14.58 -10.53 -38.67
N ARG A 64 13.49 -10.51 -37.90
CA ARG A 64 13.28 -9.49 -36.88
C ARG A 64 14.26 -9.81 -35.76
N THR A 65 15.23 -8.93 -35.52
CA THR A 65 16.03 -9.00 -34.30
C THR A 65 15.06 -8.96 -33.12
N PRO A 66 15.04 -9.96 -32.22
CA PRO A 66 14.21 -9.89 -31.04
C PRO A 66 14.59 -8.62 -30.27
N THR A 67 13.62 -7.75 -29.99
CA THR A 67 13.81 -6.63 -29.08
C THR A 67 14.26 -7.22 -27.75
N ALA A 68 15.51 -6.97 -27.38
CA ALA A 68 16.05 -7.44 -26.11
C ALA A 68 15.19 -6.86 -24.98
N THR A 69 14.71 -7.73 -24.08
CA THR A 69 14.08 -7.30 -22.83
C THR A 69 15.07 -6.40 -22.09
N PRO A 70 14.66 -5.20 -21.62
CA PRO A 70 15.52 -4.38 -20.78
C PRO A 70 16.04 -5.22 -19.62
N ALA A 71 17.35 -5.18 -19.37
CA ALA A 71 17.93 -5.83 -18.21
C ALA A 71 17.84 -4.87 -17.04
N PHE A 72 17.23 -5.32 -15.94
CA PHE A 72 17.17 -4.62 -14.66
C PHE A 72 17.84 -5.48 -13.59
N ASP A 73 18.47 -4.82 -12.63
CA ASP A 73 18.92 -5.49 -11.40
C ASP A 73 17.71 -5.73 -10.51
N THR A 74 17.55 -6.96 -10.00
CA THR A 74 16.44 -7.35 -9.10
C THR A 74 16.98 -7.66 -7.71
N TYR A 75 16.34 -7.09 -6.70
CA TYR A 75 16.66 -7.27 -5.28
C TYR A 75 15.43 -7.78 -4.53
N GLU A 76 15.63 -8.76 -3.66
CA GLU A 76 14.61 -9.26 -2.73
C GLU A 76 14.99 -8.80 -1.32
N VAL A 77 14.10 -8.09 -0.63
CA VAL A 77 14.37 -7.45 0.66
C VAL A 77 13.21 -7.75 1.62
N SER A 78 13.52 -8.29 2.79
CA SER A 78 12.56 -8.47 3.89
C SER A 78 12.71 -7.32 4.89
N VAL A 79 11.63 -6.56 5.12
CA VAL A 79 11.57 -5.43 6.03
C VAL A 79 10.78 -5.83 7.28
N PRO A 80 11.42 -6.08 8.43
CA PRO A 80 10.72 -6.31 9.68
C PRO A 80 9.87 -5.10 10.05
N ALA A 81 8.64 -5.30 10.50
CA ALA A 81 7.75 -4.20 10.85
C ALA A 81 8.28 -3.35 12.02
N ALA A 82 9.07 -3.98 12.90
CA ALA A 82 9.74 -3.32 14.03
C ALA A 82 10.97 -2.49 13.64
N ALA A 83 11.35 -2.47 12.37
CA ALA A 83 12.50 -1.71 11.92
C ALA A 83 12.09 -0.25 11.64
N CYS A 84 12.25 0.63 12.65
CA CYS A 84 12.00 2.09 12.58
C CYS A 84 12.55 2.75 11.30
N TRP A 85 13.71 2.30 10.83
CA TRP A 85 14.28 2.55 9.50
C TRP A 85 15.32 1.48 9.24
N MET A 86 15.14 0.70 8.17
CA MET A 86 16.08 -0.33 7.75
C MET A 86 16.74 0.07 6.44
N ASP A 87 18.08 0.05 6.41
CA ASP A 87 18.83 0.15 5.16
C ASP A 87 18.67 -1.15 4.37
N SER A 88 18.26 -1.06 3.11
CA SER A 88 18.07 -2.23 2.24
C SER A 88 19.35 -2.72 1.55
N GLY A 89 20.40 -1.90 1.53
CA GLY A 89 21.60 -2.10 0.72
C GLY A 89 21.41 -1.79 -0.77
N VAL A 90 20.18 -1.50 -1.23
CA VAL A 90 19.88 -1.20 -2.63
C VAL A 90 20.28 0.23 -2.96
N SER A 91 21.38 0.36 -3.69
CA SER A 91 21.90 1.64 -4.15
C SER A 91 21.30 2.01 -5.50
N VAL A 92 20.82 3.25 -5.63
CA VAL A 92 20.20 3.81 -6.83
C VAL A 92 20.96 5.07 -7.23
N LYS A 93 21.16 5.23 -8.55
CA LYS A 93 21.79 6.42 -9.15
C LYS A 93 20.74 7.31 -9.80
N THR A 94 21.06 8.58 -9.90
CA THR A 94 20.27 9.60 -10.60
C THR A 94 19.93 9.13 -12.02
N GLY A 95 18.66 9.25 -12.41
CA GLY A 95 18.14 8.87 -13.73
C GLY A 95 17.73 7.40 -13.84
N GLN A 96 18.06 6.54 -12.87
CA GLN A 96 17.59 5.16 -12.86
C GLN A 96 16.10 5.09 -12.53
N ARG A 97 15.40 4.19 -13.18
CA ARG A 97 14.00 3.89 -12.87
C ARG A 97 13.96 2.74 -11.86
N VAL A 98 13.19 2.95 -10.81
CA VAL A 98 13.02 1.98 -9.73
C VAL A 98 11.56 1.55 -9.71
N THR A 99 11.33 0.25 -9.64
CA THR A 99 9.99 -0.33 -9.41
C THR A 99 10.04 -1.19 -8.16
N ILE A 100 9.13 -0.96 -7.23
CA ILE A 100 9.02 -1.68 -5.96
C ILE A 100 7.68 -2.39 -5.93
N TYR A 101 7.72 -3.70 -5.71
CA TYR A 101 6.54 -4.52 -5.40
C TYR A 101 6.67 -4.95 -3.95
N ALA A 102 5.61 -4.80 -3.16
CA ALA A 102 5.62 -5.19 -1.76
C ALA A 102 4.42 -6.09 -1.43
N SER A 103 4.64 -7.02 -0.52
CA SER A 103 3.62 -7.89 0.05
C SER A 103 3.94 -8.18 1.53
N GLY A 104 3.08 -8.91 2.22
CA GLY A 104 3.26 -9.22 3.65
C GLY A 104 2.27 -8.47 4.52
N ILE A 105 2.41 -8.65 5.83
CA ILE A 105 1.54 -8.07 6.86
C ILE A 105 2.39 -7.57 8.00
N GLY A 106 2.15 -6.33 8.40
CA GLY A 106 2.64 -5.74 9.64
C GLY A 106 1.50 -5.56 10.64
N ASN A 107 1.85 -5.43 11.91
CA ASN A 107 0.96 -5.00 12.98
C ASN A 107 1.59 -3.83 13.73
N THR A 108 0.80 -2.80 14.04
CA THR A 108 1.28 -1.54 14.65
C THR A 108 0.84 -1.33 16.10
N ASN A 109 0.46 -2.40 16.81
CA ASN A 109 -0.07 -2.29 18.18
C ASN A 109 0.01 -3.63 18.90
N GLY A 110 1.21 -4.18 19.06
CA GLY A 110 1.46 -5.36 19.90
C GLY A 110 0.63 -6.61 19.56
N GLY A 111 0.22 -6.77 18.30
CA GLY A 111 -0.56 -7.92 17.83
C GLY A 111 -2.08 -7.76 17.90
N VAL A 112 -2.61 -6.56 18.19
CA VAL A 112 -4.06 -6.29 18.13
C VAL A 112 -4.55 -6.44 16.69
N GLU A 113 -5.52 -7.33 16.46
CA GLU A 113 -5.97 -7.71 15.10
C GLU A 113 -6.41 -6.52 14.24
N GLY A 114 -7.05 -5.51 14.84
CA GLY A 114 -7.48 -4.29 14.15
C GLY A 114 -6.35 -3.36 13.71
N SER A 115 -5.09 -3.66 14.09
CA SER A 115 -3.89 -2.91 13.75
C SER A 115 -3.01 -3.65 12.73
N ASN A 116 -3.53 -4.70 12.11
CA ASN A 116 -2.88 -5.36 10.99
C ASN A 116 -2.99 -4.51 9.72
N SER A 117 -1.93 -4.47 8.91
CA SER A 117 -1.90 -3.81 7.62
C SER A 117 -1.09 -4.56 6.59
N ASP A 118 -1.59 -4.54 5.35
CA ASP A 118 -0.76 -4.81 4.18
C ASP A 118 0.13 -3.58 3.87
N PRO A 119 0.96 -3.61 2.82
CA PRO A 119 1.81 -2.47 2.49
C PRO A 119 1.06 -1.14 2.24
N ASN A 120 -0.23 -1.17 1.90
CA ASN A 120 -1.03 0.05 1.70
C ASN A 120 -1.46 0.70 3.01
N GLY A 121 -1.34 -0.01 4.14
CA GLY A 121 -1.69 0.51 5.46
C GLY A 121 -3.15 0.30 5.84
N GLN A 122 -3.48 0.81 7.02
CA GLN A 122 -4.82 0.81 7.61
C GLN A 122 -5.66 1.95 7.05
N GLN A 123 -6.99 1.87 7.25
CA GLN A 123 -7.89 2.99 6.95
C GLN A 123 -7.64 4.20 7.85
N TYR A 124 -7.10 3.98 9.06
CA TYR A 124 -6.70 5.04 9.96
C TYR A 124 -5.43 5.71 9.43
N ILE A 125 -5.47 7.02 9.22
CA ILE A 125 -4.37 7.78 8.64
C ILE A 125 -3.52 8.48 9.71
N CYS A 126 -2.21 8.57 9.45
CA CYS A 126 -1.32 9.44 10.20
C CYS A 126 -1.64 10.91 9.90
N GLY A 127 -2.27 11.60 10.86
CA GLY A 127 -2.66 13.01 10.69
C GLY A 127 -2.25 13.92 11.85
N ALA A 128 -2.66 13.59 13.08
CA ALA A 128 -2.35 14.41 14.27
C ALA A 128 -1.05 13.99 14.98
N ILE A 129 -0.60 12.76 14.74
CA ILE A 129 0.59 12.15 15.34
C ILE A 129 1.71 12.14 14.28
N GLU A 130 2.95 12.37 14.71
CA GLU A 130 4.12 12.41 13.84
C GLU A 130 4.53 11.00 13.38
N CYS A 131 4.09 10.60 12.20
CA CYS A 131 4.57 9.43 11.48
C CYS A 131 5.58 9.83 10.39
N PRO A 132 6.39 8.88 9.86
CA PRO A 132 7.33 9.11 8.77
C PRO A 132 6.73 9.81 7.54
N VAL A 133 5.50 9.46 7.17
CA VAL A 133 4.72 10.10 6.10
C VAL A 133 3.35 10.48 6.62
N GLN A 134 3.03 11.77 6.52
CA GLN A 134 1.73 12.32 6.92
C GLN A 134 0.68 12.13 5.82
N GLY A 135 -0.57 11.96 6.22
CA GLY A 135 -1.72 11.82 5.33
C GLY A 135 -1.88 10.44 4.68
N VAL A 136 -1.06 9.46 5.07
CA VAL A 136 -1.16 8.07 4.59
C VAL A 136 -1.50 7.12 5.73
N GLY A 137 -1.97 5.92 5.39
CA GLY A 137 -2.43 4.92 6.36
C GLY A 137 -1.35 4.54 7.38
N TYR A 138 -1.74 4.35 8.63
CA TYR A 138 -0.91 3.68 9.63
C TYR A 138 -0.49 2.31 9.14
N GLY A 139 0.72 1.89 9.48
CA GLY A 139 1.18 0.56 9.11
C GLY A 139 1.54 0.39 7.62
N SER A 140 1.41 1.45 6.81
CA SER A 140 1.80 1.40 5.40
C SER A 140 3.32 1.29 5.25
N LEU A 141 3.78 0.67 4.17
CA LEU A 141 5.18 0.65 3.82
C LEU A 141 5.58 2.00 3.22
N VAL A 142 6.63 2.61 3.79
CA VAL A 142 7.21 3.85 3.30
C VAL A 142 8.71 3.67 3.07
N ALA A 143 9.27 4.52 2.22
CA ALA A 143 10.68 4.51 1.89
C ALA A 143 11.26 5.91 1.83
N LYS A 144 12.58 5.99 1.84
CA LYS A 144 13.33 7.19 1.45
C LYS A 144 14.56 6.78 0.65
N LEU A 145 15.03 7.69 -0.20
CA LEU A 145 16.27 7.53 -0.94
C LEU A 145 17.35 8.43 -0.32
N GLY A 146 18.33 7.82 0.36
CA GLY A 146 19.36 8.56 1.09
C GLY A 146 18.77 9.49 2.16
N SER A 147 19.04 10.79 2.04
CA SER A 147 18.56 11.83 2.97
C SER A 147 17.31 12.58 2.49
N GLN A 148 16.67 12.12 1.42
CA GLN A 148 15.46 12.74 0.90
C GLN A 148 14.26 12.55 1.85
N LYS A 149 13.21 13.33 1.59
CA LYS A 149 11.93 13.17 2.30
C LYS A 149 11.37 11.75 2.06
N PRO A 150 10.83 11.10 3.10
CA PRO A 150 10.11 9.85 2.95
C PRO A 150 8.91 9.97 2.01
N PHE A 151 8.57 8.86 1.36
CA PHE A 151 7.43 8.72 0.47
C PHE A 151 6.70 7.40 0.71
N PHE A 152 5.41 7.38 0.38
CA PHE A 152 4.58 6.19 0.44
C PHE A 152 4.93 5.21 -0.69
N VAL A 153 5.07 3.94 -0.35
CA VAL A 153 5.35 2.87 -1.31
C VAL A 153 4.08 2.07 -1.60
N GLY A 154 3.35 1.63 -0.57
CA GLY A 154 2.22 0.74 -0.79
C GLY A 154 2.63 -0.63 -1.35
N THR A 155 1.70 -1.33 -1.99
CA THR A 155 1.99 -2.61 -2.68
C THR A 155 2.76 -2.44 -3.99
N TYR A 156 2.72 -1.25 -4.58
CA TYR A 156 3.40 -0.92 -5.82
C TYR A 156 3.83 0.54 -5.83
N PHE A 157 5.10 0.78 -6.13
CA PHE A 157 5.62 2.13 -6.37
C PHE A 157 6.63 2.14 -7.50
N GLU A 158 6.63 3.23 -8.26
CA GLU A 158 7.58 3.45 -9.34
C GLU A 158 8.02 4.91 -9.35
N PHE A 159 9.32 5.12 -9.49
CA PHE A 159 9.87 6.47 -9.65
C PHE A 159 11.17 6.44 -10.45
N THR A 160 11.55 7.60 -10.96
CA THR A 160 12.90 7.85 -11.47
C THR A 160 13.69 8.60 -10.42
N ALA A 161 14.86 8.10 -10.05
CA ALA A 161 15.68 8.72 -9.02
C ALA A 161 16.19 10.09 -9.46
N SER A 162 15.89 11.12 -8.67
CA SER A 162 16.37 12.49 -8.88
C SER A 162 17.80 12.69 -8.41
N GLU A 163 18.30 11.83 -7.53
CA GLU A 163 19.62 11.90 -6.92
C GLU A 163 20.14 10.49 -6.62
N ASN A 164 21.42 10.38 -6.26
CA ASN A 164 21.99 9.10 -5.81
C ASN A 164 21.61 8.83 -4.36
N GLY A 165 21.44 7.56 -3.99
CA GLY A 165 21.26 7.16 -2.60
C GLY A 165 21.01 5.68 -2.41
N THR A 166 20.83 5.28 -1.15
CA THR A 166 20.41 3.94 -0.78
C THR A 166 18.95 3.98 -0.33
N LEU A 167 18.16 2.99 -0.74
CA LEU A 167 16.79 2.86 -0.27
C LEU A 167 16.78 2.40 1.19
N SER A 168 16.04 3.11 2.02
CA SER A 168 15.69 2.68 3.37
C SER A 168 14.17 2.58 3.50
N PHE A 169 13.70 1.63 4.31
CA PHE A 169 12.28 1.34 4.48
C PHE A 169 11.89 1.37 5.95
N THR A 170 10.63 1.71 6.22
CA THR A 170 10.00 1.55 7.53
C THR A 170 8.48 1.38 7.36
N VAL A 171 7.84 0.95 8.43
CA VAL A 171 6.41 1.07 8.62
C VAL A 171 6.05 2.51 8.94
N ASN A 172 4.94 3.00 8.39
CA ASN A 172 4.40 4.32 8.69
C ASN A 172 3.68 4.30 10.03
N ASP A 173 4.47 4.44 11.07
CA ASP A 173 4.03 4.50 12.46
C ASP A 173 4.93 5.44 13.24
N TRP A 174 4.41 6.06 14.29
CA TRP A 174 5.14 7.03 15.12
C TRP A 174 6.11 6.34 16.08
N GLU A 175 5.82 5.09 16.45
CA GLU A 175 6.67 4.20 17.24
C GLU A 175 6.81 2.88 16.45
N CYS A 176 7.97 2.22 16.57
CA CYS A 176 8.21 0.97 15.84
C CYS A 176 8.44 -0.24 16.76
N GLU A 177 8.69 -0.01 18.06
CA GLU A 177 9.21 -1.07 18.94
C GLU A 177 8.16 -2.15 19.25
N ASP A 178 6.87 -1.81 19.22
CA ASP A 178 5.75 -2.72 19.42
C ASP A 178 5.19 -3.29 18.11
N ASN A 179 5.80 -2.95 16.97
CA ASN A 179 5.39 -3.46 15.68
C ASN A 179 5.83 -4.92 15.51
N SER A 180 5.07 -5.69 14.73
CA SER A 180 5.40 -7.08 14.43
C SER A 180 4.98 -7.49 13.03
N GLY A 181 5.51 -8.62 12.55
CA GLY A 181 5.37 -9.03 11.15
C GLY A 181 6.49 -8.48 10.26
N ALA A 182 6.28 -8.57 8.95
CA ALA A 182 7.27 -8.17 7.96
C ALA A 182 6.63 -7.93 6.58
N PHE A 183 7.32 -7.13 5.77
CA PHE A 183 7.02 -6.91 4.37
C PHE A 183 8.13 -7.47 3.48
N GLU A 184 7.74 -8.19 2.43
CA GLU A 184 8.65 -8.76 1.43
C GLU A 184 8.58 -7.92 0.16
N LEU A 185 9.73 -7.40 -0.25
CA LEU A 185 9.88 -6.46 -1.35
C LEU A 185 10.68 -7.10 -2.48
N LYS A 186 10.18 -6.94 -3.70
CA LYS A 186 10.95 -7.11 -4.93
C LYS A 186 11.19 -5.75 -5.56
N ILE A 187 12.46 -5.38 -5.71
CA ILE A 187 12.90 -4.07 -6.20
C ILE A 187 13.66 -4.27 -7.51
N ASN A 188 13.18 -3.63 -8.58
CA ASN A 188 13.86 -3.60 -9.87
C ASN A 188 14.49 -2.22 -10.07
N VAL A 189 15.75 -2.18 -10.51
CA VAL A 189 16.48 -0.95 -10.84
C VAL A 189 16.99 -1.03 -12.27
N ASP A 190 16.56 -0.08 -13.12
CA ASP A 190 16.93 0.08 -14.53
C ASP A 190 18.18 0.98 -14.71
#